data_AF-A0AA42YM37-F1
#
_entry.id   AF-A0AA42YM37-F1
#
_cell.length_a   1.000
_cell.length_b   1.000
_cell.length_c   1.000
_cell.angle_alpha   90.00
_cell.angle_beta   90.00
_cell.angle_gamma   90.00
#
_symmetry.space_group_name_H-M   'P 1'
#
loop_
_entity.id
_entity.type
_entity.pdbx_description
1 polymer ?
#
loop_
_entity_poly.entity_id
_entity_poly.type
_entity_poly.pdbx_seq_one_letter_code
_entity_poly.pdbx_strand_id
1 'polypeptide(L)' 'MENMVITCIQCEEDFEVTVEEQQKLKKRGFDAPLRCPQCRKHKSRNLQHEENRKFKSKKKHYRMKFDEDYG' A
#
# COMPACT_ATOMS: atom_id res chain seq x y z
N MET A 1 -24.51 12.32 -8.18
CA MET A 1 -23.84 11.46 -7.17
C MET A 1 -23.45 12.38 -6.04
N GLU A 2 -23.72 11.97 -4.81
CA GLU A 2 -23.37 12.71 -3.60
C GLU A 2 -22.27 11.95 -2.85
N ASN A 3 -21.62 12.65 -1.93
CA ASN A 3 -20.64 12.01 -1.05
C ASN A 3 -21.35 11.02 -0.14
N MET A 4 -20.74 9.86 0.06
CA MET A 4 -21.30 8.80 0.90
C MET A 4 -20.46 8.65 2.15
N VAL A 5 -21.09 8.72 3.31
CA VAL A 5 -20.43 8.44 4.59
C VAL A 5 -20.54 6.94 4.87
N ILE A 6 -19.41 6.28 5.12
CA ILE A 6 -19.33 4.85 5.41
C ILE A 6 -18.64 4.66 6.76
N THR A 7 -19.18 3.79 7.61
CA THR A 7 -18.54 3.41 8.88
C THR A 7 -17.47 2.35 8.65
N CYS A 8 -16.26 2.59 9.16
CA CYS A 8 -15.15 1.65 9.05
C CYS A 8 -15.39 0.42 9.95
N ILE A 9 -15.35 -0.79 9.37
CA ILE A 9 -15.52 -2.04 10.13
C ILE A 9 -14.39 -2.34 11.14
N GLN A 10 -13.30 -1.56 11.15
CA GLN A 10 -12.11 -1.84 11.96
C GLN A 10 -11.88 -0.83 13.08
N CYS A 11 -12.14 0.45 12.84
CA CYS A 11 -12.01 1.51 13.85
C CYS A 11 -13.34 2.16 14.22
N GLU A 12 -14.45 1.70 13.61
CA GLU A 12 -15.82 2.18 13.85
C GLU A 12 -16.01 3.68 13.56
N GLU A 13 -15.05 4.30 12.89
CA GLU A 13 -15.05 5.71 12.51
C GLU A 13 -15.76 5.90 11.16
N ASP A 14 -16.61 6.91 11.08
CA ASP A 14 -17.25 7.36 9.85
C ASP A 14 -16.26 8.12 8.96
N PHE A 15 -16.23 7.76 7.68
CA PHE A 15 -15.41 8.47 6.71
C PHE A 15 -16.21 8.76 5.45
N GLU A 16 -15.94 9.92 4.87
CA GLU A 16 -16.58 10.37 3.65
C GLU A 16 -15.88 9.79 2.41
N VAL A 17 -16.67 9.20 1.52
CA VAL A 17 -16.23 8.74 0.21
C VAL A 17 -16.77 9.69 -0.84
N THR A 18 -15.84 10.44 -1.43
CA THR A 18 -16.18 11.45 -2.43
C THR A 18 -16.69 10.83 -3.73
N VAL A 19 -17.50 11.57 -4.48
CA VAL A 19 -18.00 11.13 -5.79
C VAL A 19 -16.86 10.72 -6.74
N GLU A 20 -15.75 11.46 -6.72
CA GLU A 20 -14.59 11.14 -7.54
C GLU A 20 -13.98 9.79 -7.20
N GLU A 21 -13.88 9.46 -5.91
CA GLU A 21 -13.38 8.16 -5.45
C GLU A 21 -14.30 7.03 -5.85
N GLN A 22 -15.62 7.21 -5.70
CA GLN A 22 -16.62 6.24 -6.15
C GLN A 22 -16.49 5.96 -7.66
N GLN A 23 -16.34 7.02 -8.47
CA GLN A 23 -16.15 6.87 -9.91
C GLN A 23 -14.82 6.18 -10.25
N LYS A 24 -13.73 6.52 -9.56
CA LYS A 24 -12.42 5.88 -9.75
C LYS A 24 -12.47 4.39 -9.42
N LEU A 25 -13.15 4.02 -8.33
CA LEU A 25 -13.35 2.63 -7.92
C LEU A 25 -14.21 1.87 -8.94
N LYS A 26 -15.34 2.44 -9.34
CA LYS A 26 -16.25 1.84 -10.33
C LYS A 26 -15.60 1.68 -11.70
N LYS A 27 -14.82 2.66 -12.16
CA LYS A 27 -14.04 2.58 -13.42
C LYS A 27 -13.01 1.46 -13.39
N ARG A 28 -12.48 1.13 -12.22
CA ARG A 28 -11.54 0.02 -12.04
C ARG A 28 -12.22 -1.32 -11.77
N GLY A 29 -13.55 -1.35 -11.67
CA GLY A 29 -14.31 -2.56 -11.32
C GLY A 29 -14.18 -2.96 -9.85
N PHE A 30 -13.88 -2.02 -8.95
CA PHE A 30 -13.84 -2.26 -7.52
C PHE A 30 -15.10 -1.76 -6.81
N ASP A 31 -15.48 -2.48 -5.75
CA ASP A 31 -16.56 -2.09 -4.85
C ASP A 31 -16.15 -0.99 -3.85
N ALA A 32 -17.15 -0.48 -3.14
CA ALA A 32 -16.98 0.56 -2.13
C ALA A 32 -16.08 0.10 -0.97
N PRO A 33 -15.29 1.02 -0.38
CA PRO A 33 -14.42 0.70 0.73
C PRO A 33 -15.20 0.39 2.02
N LEU A 34 -14.96 -0.78 2.63
CA LEU A 34 -15.46 -1.09 3.98
C LEU A 34 -14.57 -0.59 5.12
N ARG A 35 -13.34 -0.18 4.79
CA ARG A 35 -12.33 0.28 5.75
C ARG A 35 -11.84 1.65 5.35
N CYS A 36 -11.66 2.54 6.34
CA CYS A 36 -11.16 3.88 6.14
C CYS A 36 -9.71 3.87 5.61
N PRO A 37 -9.24 5.00 5.02
CA PRO A 37 -7.89 5.13 4.50
C PRO A 37 -6.80 4.84 5.55
N GLN A 38 -7.06 5.18 6.82
CA GLN A 38 -6.12 4.93 7.93
C GLN A 38 -5.94 3.44 8.18
N CYS A 39 -7.04 2.70 8.37
CA CYS A 39 -7.00 1.24 8.55
C CYS A 39 -6.44 0.50 7.33
N ARG A 40 -6.63 1.03 6.11
CA ARG A 40 -6.00 0.50 4.89
C ARG A 40 -4.48 0.70 4.90
N LYS A 41 -4.00 1.89 5.30
CA LYS A 41 -2.57 2.18 5.42
C LYS A 41 -1.89 1.40 6.56
N HIS A 42 -2.63 1.12 7.63
CA HIS A 42 -2.15 0.32 8.76
C HIS A 42 -1.97 -1.16 8.43
N LYS A 43 -2.35 -1.63 7.22
CA LYS A 43 -1.83 -2.91 6.72
C LYS A 43 -0.33 -2.78 6.43
N SER A 44 0.45 -3.05 7.47
CA SER A 44 1.79 -3.60 7.40
C SER A 44 2.70 -2.96 6.33
N ARG A 45 3.30 -1.82 6.68
CA ARG A 45 4.74 -1.73 6.43
C ARG A 45 5.38 -2.74 7.38
N ASN A 46 5.48 -3.99 6.96
CA ASN A 46 6.39 -4.93 7.63
C ASN A 46 7.78 -4.28 7.52
N LEU A 47 8.28 -3.70 8.61
CA LEU A 47 9.64 -3.16 8.71
C LEU A 47 10.67 -4.22 8.25
N GLN A 48 10.34 -5.50 8.48
CA GLN A 48 11.06 -6.67 8.00
C GLN A 48 11.26 -6.68 6.46
N HIS A 49 10.30 -6.16 5.69
CA HIS A 49 10.38 -6.11 4.22
C HIS A 49 11.30 -4.97 3.73
N GLU A 50 11.39 -3.86 4.45
CA GLU A 50 12.34 -2.77 4.14
C GLU A 50 13.78 -3.18 4.43
N GLU A 51 14.04 -3.84 5.57
CA GLU A 51 15.36 -4.40 5.87
C GLU A 51 15.79 -5.45 4.85
N ASN A 52 14.88 -6.35 4.47
CA ASN A 52 15.16 -7.38 3.47
C ASN A 52 15.45 -6.78 2.07
N ARG A 53 14.79 -5.67 1.69
CA ARG A 53 15.12 -4.92 0.46
C ARG A 53 16.52 -4.31 0.52
N LYS A 54 16.90 -3.69 1.65
CA LYS A 54 18.25 -3.12 1.84
C LYS A 54 19.33 -4.21 1.82
N PHE A 55 19.06 -5.36 2.45
CA PHE A 55 19.98 -6.50 2.47
C PHE A 55 20.18 -7.13 1.08
N LYS A 56 19.10 -7.32 0.31
CA LYS A 56 19.19 -7.82 -1.08
C LYS A 56 19.96 -6.86 -1.99
N SER A 57 19.78 -5.54 -1.84
CA SER A 57 20.53 -4.53 -2.59
C SER A 57 22.03 -4.58 -2.30
N LYS A 58 22.43 -4.66 -1.02
CA LYS A 58 23.83 -4.82 -0.61
C LYS A 58 24.46 -6.11 -1.17
N LYS A 59 23.74 -7.23 -1.11
CA LYS A 59 24.24 -8.52 -1.65
C LYS A 59 24.47 -8.46 -3.17
N LYS A 60 23.63 -7.74 -3.92
CA LYS A 60 23.81 -7.54 -5.36
C LYS A 60 25.06 -6.71 -5.67
N HIS A 61 25.29 -5.61 -4.93
CA HIS A 61 26.47 -4.76 -5.13
C HIS A 61 27.78 -5.52 -4.88
N TYR A 62 27.85 -6.31 -3.80
CA TYR A 62 29.03 -7.12 -3.51
C TYR A 62 29.30 -8.18 -4.59
N ARG A 63 28.25 -8.79 -5.14
CA ARG A 63 28.40 -9.74 -6.25
C ARG A 63 28.97 -9.07 -7.51
N MET A 64 28.41 -7.92 -7.89
CA MET A 64 28.89 -7.16 -9.06
C MET A 64 30.35 -6.73 -8.91
N LYS A 65 30.75 -6.29 -7.71
CA LYS A 65 32.15 -5.91 -7.43
C LYS A 65 33.10 -7.11 -7.60
N PHE A 66 32.72 -8.28 -7.11
CA PHE A 66 33.56 -9.48 -7.22
C PHE A 66 33.76 -9.93 -8.68
N ASP A 67 32.69 -9.87 -9.51
CA ASP A 67 32.78 -10.18 -10.94
C ASP A 67 33.65 -9.17 -11.72
N GLU A 68 33.77 -7.92 -11.27
CA GLU A 68 34.61 -6.89 -11.92
C GLU A 68 36.10 -7.02 -11.55
N ASP A 69 36.40 -7.39 -10.30
CA ASP A 69 37.78 -7.52 -9.80
C ASP A 69 38.47 -8.83 -10.24
N TYR A 70 37.70 -9.88 -10.56
CA TYR A 70 38.23 -11.25 -10.78
C TYR A 70 37.62 -12.02 -11.96
N GLY A 71 36.71 -11.40 -12.74
CA GLY A 71 36.01 -12.02 -13.87
C GLY A 71 36.73 -11.89 -15.21
#